data_AF-A0A6L9QB86-F1
#
_entry.id   AF-A0A6L9QB86-F1
#
_cell.length_a   1.000
_cell.length_b   1.000
_cell.length_c   1.000
_cell.angle_alpha   90.00
_cell.angle_beta   90.00
_cell.angle_gamma   90.00
#
_symmetry.space_group_name_H-M   'P 1'
#
loop_
_entity.id
_entity.type
_entity.pdbx_description
1 polymer ?
#
loop_
_entity_poly.entity_id
_entity_poly.type
_entity_poly.pdbx_seq_one_letter_code
_entity_poly.pdbx_strand_id
1 'polypeptide(L)'
;GAAWTAVVTADREYFTTVIAEEGPDSAALSFPPYAPERRIPLTGAQIRIGRRSSSQPSPPEIDLREPPEDPGVSHVHAVLLAKPDGTWTLVDPGSTNRTCVNGSTDPIPYNVEVPVADGD
;
A
#
# COMPACT_ATOMS: atom_id res chain seq x y z
N GLY A 1 -11.52 -5.71 21.17
CA GLY A 1 -11.29 -6.30 19.83
C GLY A 1 -9.83 -6.66 19.70
N ALA A 2 -9.49 -7.61 18.83
CA ALA A 2 -8.09 -7.94 18.53
C ALA A 2 -7.39 -6.68 17.97
N ALA A 3 -6.15 -6.45 18.40
CA ALA A 3 -5.33 -5.38 17.86
C ALA A 3 -4.79 -5.82 16.50
N TRP A 4 -5.24 -5.17 15.43
CA TRP A 4 -4.75 -5.44 14.08
C TRP A 4 -3.36 -4.84 13.87
N THR A 5 -2.53 -5.53 13.09
CA THR A 5 -1.19 -5.07 12.71
C THR A 5 -1.05 -5.25 11.20
N ALA A 6 -0.72 -4.17 10.49
CA ALA A 6 -0.29 -4.27 9.09
C ALA A 6 1.16 -4.76 9.06
N VAL A 7 1.41 -5.76 8.21
CA VAL A 7 2.76 -6.23 7.88
C VAL A 7 3.09 -5.70 6.48
N VAL A 8 4.13 -4.88 6.39
CA VAL A 8 4.53 -4.19 5.15
C VAL A 8 5.87 -4.74 4.71
N THR A 9 5.94 -5.23 3.47
CA THR A 9 7.15 -5.75 2.84
C THR A 9 7.21 -5.30 1.37
N ALA A 10 8.42 -5.24 0.81
CA ALA A 10 8.59 -5.09 -0.64
C ALA A 10 8.74 -6.49 -1.27
N ASP A 11 7.87 -6.81 -2.23
CA ASP A 11 7.86 -8.11 -2.88
C ASP A 11 8.86 -8.16 -4.05
N ARG A 12 9.92 -8.94 -3.86
CA ARG A 12 10.99 -9.11 -4.86
C ARG A 12 10.57 -9.96 -6.05
N GLU A 13 9.71 -10.95 -5.83
CA GLU A 13 9.23 -11.83 -6.90
C GLU A 13 8.31 -11.04 -7.82
N TYR A 14 7.34 -10.32 -7.25
CA TYR A 14 6.47 -9.41 -7.99
C TYR A 14 7.27 -8.36 -8.78
N PHE A 15 8.25 -7.70 -8.14
CA PHE A 15 9.13 -6.75 -8.83
C PHE A 15 9.84 -7.38 -10.04
N THR A 16 10.35 -8.60 -9.89
CA THR A 16 11.06 -9.29 -10.97
C THR A 16 10.13 -9.61 -12.14
N THR A 17 8.90 -10.03 -11.86
CA THR A 17 7.86 -10.26 -12.87
C THR A 17 7.53 -8.96 -13.62
N VAL A 18 7.28 -7.86 -12.91
CA VAL A 18 6.96 -6.56 -13.51
C VAL A 18 8.09 -6.06 -14.42
N ILE A 19 9.35 -6.14 -13.98
CA ILE A 19 10.51 -5.75 -14.80
C ILE A 19 10.65 -6.63 -16.05
N ALA A 20 10.36 -7.93 -15.93
CA ALA A 20 10.41 -8.84 -17.06
C ALA A 20 9.31 -8.55 -18.10
N GLU A 21 8.14 -8.10 -17.66
CA GLU A 21 7.00 -7.75 -18.52
C GLU A 21 7.14 -6.36 -19.18
N GLU A 22 7.59 -5.34 -18.44
CA GLU A 22 7.74 -3.96 -18.92
C GLU A 22 8.92 -3.78 -19.90
N GLY A 23 9.87 -4.72 -19.93
CA GLY A 23 10.99 -4.70 -20.87
C GLY A 23 11.97 -3.53 -20.63
N PRO A 24 12.80 -3.15 -21.63
CA PRO A 24 13.93 -2.24 -21.46
C PRO A 24 13.56 -0.79 -21.06
N ASP A 25 12.28 -0.40 -21.15
CA ASP A 25 11.80 0.92 -20.71
C ASP A 25 11.71 1.04 -19.17
N SER A 26 11.79 -0.09 -18.44
CA SER A 26 11.81 -0.13 -16.98
C SER A 26 13.19 0.12 -16.35
N ALA A 27 14.22 0.45 -17.15
CA ALA A 27 15.62 0.59 -16.72
C ALA A 27 15.88 1.63 -15.58
N ALA A 28 14.91 2.47 -15.26
CA ALA A 28 14.97 3.42 -14.15
C ALA A 28 14.43 2.87 -12.81
N LEU A 29 13.69 1.76 -12.81
CA LEU A 29 13.17 1.13 -11.60
C LEU A 29 14.24 0.23 -10.97
N SER A 30 14.47 0.41 -9.67
CA SER A 30 15.39 -0.44 -8.90
C SER A 30 14.69 -0.95 -7.66
N PHE A 31 14.90 -2.23 -7.35
CA PHE A 31 14.38 -2.77 -6.10
C PHE A 31 15.07 -2.06 -4.93
N PRO A 32 14.33 -1.62 -3.89
CA PRO A 32 14.94 -0.91 -2.77
C PRO A 32 16.08 -1.72 -2.13
N PRO A 33 17.28 -1.14 -1.97
CA PRO A 33 18.42 -1.86 -1.41
C PRO A 33 18.21 -2.26 0.06
N TYR A 34 17.24 -1.63 0.73
CA TYR A 34 16.85 -1.91 2.10
C TYR A 34 15.34 -1.79 2.26
N ALA A 35 14.66 -2.94 2.35
CA ALA A 35 13.21 -3.05 2.54
C ALA A 35 12.89 -4.06 3.65
N PRO A 36 13.14 -3.72 4.92
CA PRO A 36 12.82 -4.60 6.04
C PRO A 36 11.31 -4.73 6.20
N GLU A 37 10.85 -5.89 6.66
CA GLU A 37 9.47 -6.04 7.13
C GLU A 37 9.18 -5.00 8.22
N ARG A 38 8.08 -4.27 8.07
CA ARG A 38 7.56 -3.36 9.09
C ARG A 38 6.23 -3.88 9.62
N ARG A 39 6.09 -3.89 10.95
CA ARG A 39 4.86 -4.29 11.64
C ARG A 39 4.28 -3.06 12.31
N ILE A 40 3.15 -2.59 11.80
CA ILE A 40 2.55 -1.30 12.18
C ILE A 40 1.18 -1.58 12.79
N PRO A 41 0.98 -1.30 14.10
CA PRO A 41 -0.33 -1.42 14.73
C PRO A 41 -1.35 -0.49 14.07
N LEU A 42 -2.53 -1.01 13.75
CA LEU A 42 -3.62 -0.18 13.22
C LEU A 42 -4.33 0.53 14.39
N THR A 43 -4.06 1.82 14.56
CA THR A 43 -4.63 2.62 15.64
C THR A 43 -5.40 3.83 15.12
N GLY A 44 -6.67 3.95 15.50
CA GLY A 44 -7.55 5.04 15.09
C GLY A 44 -8.65 4.58 14.14
N ALA A 45 -9.43 5.54 13.64
CA ALA A 45 -10.58 5.25 12.76
C ALA A 45 -10.18 5.09 11.29
N GLN A 46 -9.03 5.65 10.90
CA GLN A 46 -8.55 5.73 9.54
C GLN A 46 -7.01 5.65 9.51
N ILE A 47 -6.47 4.83 8.62
CA ILE A 47 -5.04 4.68 8.36
C ILE A 47 -4.80 4.90 6.87
N ARG A 48 -4.05 5.93 6.49
CA ARG A 48 -3.65 6.19 5.11
C ARG A 48 -2.38 5.42 4.79
N ILE A 49 -2.36 4.85 3.60
CA ILE A 49 -1.24 4.15 3.00
C ILE A 49 -0.80 4.98 1.78
N GLY A 50 0.48 5.30 1.68
CA GLY A 50 1.01 6.02 0.53
C GLY A 50 2.40 6.54 0.78
N ARG A 51 2.88 7.40 -0.11
CA ARG A 51 4.15 8.10 0.07
C ARG A 51 3.94 9.52 0.55
N ARG A 52 4.81 10.01 1.43
CA ARG A 52 4.79 11.40 1.89
C ARG A 52 4.75 12.40 0.72
N SER A 53 3.89 13.41 0.83
CA SER A 53 3.89 14.57 -0.06
C SER A 53 4.58 15.76 0.60
N SER A 54 5.32 16.57 -0.16
CA SER A 54 5.86 17.83 0.32
C SER A 54 4.78 18.89 0.56
N SER A 55 3.61 18.75 -0.08
CA SER A 55 2.48 19.68 0.03
C SER A 55 1.47 19.31 1.11
N GLN A 56 1.55 18.10 1.67
CA GLN A 56 0.66 17.68 2.77
C GLN A 56 1.34 17.90 4.13
N PRO A 57 0.58 18.40 5.13
CA PRO A 57 1.15 18.76 6.43
C PRO A 57 1.58 17.56 7.29
N SER A 58 0.97 16.38 7.08
CA SER A 58 1.32 15.16 7.81
C SER A 58 1.56 13.98 6.85
N PRO A 59 2.54 13.11 7.14
CA PRO A 59 2.72 11.88 6.38
C PRO A 59 1.52 10.94 6.55
N PRO A 60 1.31 10.01 5.61
CA PRO A 60 0.39 8.90 5.83
C PRO A 60 0.85 8.04 7.03
N GLU A 61 -0.10 7.41 7.68
CA GLU A 61 0.14 6.56 8.86
C GLU A 61 1.01 5.34 8.49
N ILE A 62 0.83 4.79 7.29
CA ILE A 62 1.74 3.84 6.65
C ILE A 62 2.45 4.54 5.49
N ASP A 63 3.64 5.08 5.78
CA ASP A 63 4.50 5.75 4.81
C ASP A 63 5.37 4.73 4.06
N LEU A 64 5.15 4.59 2.76
CA LEU A 64 5.86 3.68 1.87
C LEU A 64 7.05 4.34 1.15
N ARG A 65 7.53 5.48 1.66
CA ARG A 65 8.70 6.18 1.12
C ARG A 65 10.03 5.53 1.53
N GLU A 66 10.18 4.24 1.26
CA GLU A 66 11.48 3.57 1.42
C GLU A 66 12.46 4.14 0.38
N PRO A 67 13.70 4.51 0.73
CA PRO A 67 14.67 4.98 -0.25
C PRO A 67 15.17 3.85 -1.18
N PRO A 68 15.24 4.05 -2.51
CA PRO A 68 14.77 5.23 -3.25
C PRO A 68 13.24 5.28 -3.33
N GLU A 69 12.69 6.50 -3.27
CA GLU A 69 11.25 6.72 -3.32
C GLU A 69 10.61 6.01 -4.52
N ASP A 70 9.58 5.20 -4.25
CA ASP A 70 8.83 4.49 -5.29
C ASP A 70 7.84 5.46 -5.97
N PRO A 71 8.07 5.81 -7.25
CA PRO A 71 7.17 6.71 -7.98
C PRO A 71 5.81 6.06 -8.28
N GLY A 72 5.68 4.74 -8.20
CA GLY A 72 4.45 4.01 -8.41
C GLY A 72 3.45 4.11 -7.26
N VAL A 73 3.91 4.52 -6.08
CA VAL A 73 3.03 4.76 -4.92
C VAL A 73 2.45 6.18 -5.01
N SER A 74 1.16 6.33 -4.76
CA SER A 74 0.50 7.65 -4.73
C SER A 74 0.64 8.30 -3.35
N HIS A 75 0.45 9.62 -3.25
CA HIS A 75 0.54 10.31 -1.96
C HIS A 75 -0.47 9.80 -0.94
N VAL A 76 -1.68 9.49 -1.41
CA VAL A 76 -2.66 8.66 -0.72
C VAL A 76 -3.03 7.58 -1.73
N HIS A 77 -2.54 6.38 -1.50
CA HIS A 77 -2.69 5.26 -2.43
C HIS A 77 -3.85 4.35 -2.00
N ALA A 78 -3.95 4.07 -0.71
CA ALA A 78 -5.09 3.37 -0.14
C ALA A 78 -5.39 3.87 1.27
N VAL A 79 -6.59 3.56 1.77
CA VAL A 79 -7.05 3.94 3.10
C VAL A 79 -7.72 2.74 3.76
N LEU A 80 -7.24 2.36 4.94
CA LEU A 80 -7.91 1.41 5.83
C LEU A 80 -8.86 2.18 6.75
N LEU A 81 -10.11 1.73 6.84
CA LEU A 81 -11.16 2.32 7.68
C LEU A 81 -11.62 1.29 8.73
N ALA A 82 -11.55 1.68 10.01
CA ALA A 82 -12.01 0.84 11.10
C ALA A 82 -13.54 0.79 11.12
N LYS A 83 -14.10 -0.38 11.41
CA LYS A 83 -15.54 -0.59 11.56
C LYS A 83 -15.93 -0.73 13.04
N PRO A 84 -17.19 -0.40 13.42
CA PRO A 84 -17.65 -0.51 14.80
C PRO A 84 -17.56 -1.91 15.40
N ASP A 85 -17.59 -2.95 14.55
CA ASP A 85 -17.45 -4.35 14.94
C ASP A 85 -15.98 -4.79 15.15
N GLY A 86 -15.02 -3.91 14.90
CA GLY A 86 -13.59 -4.19 15.02
C GLY A 86 -12.94 -4.78 13.77
N THR A 87 -13.66 -4.86 12.66
CA THR A 87 -13.11 -5.19 11.33
C THR A 87 -12.55 -3.96 10.63
N TRP A 88 -11.92 -4.18 9.47
CA TRP A 88 -11.38 -3.12 8.63
C TRP A 88 -11.87 -3.27 7.19
N THR A 89 -11.95 -2.15 6.48
CA THR A 89 -12.15 -2.11 5.02
C THR A 89 -11.05 -1.31 4.37
N LEU A 90 -10.61 -1.72 3.18
CA LEU A 90 -9.67 -1.01 2.32
C LEU A 90 -10.44 -0.20 1.27
N VAL A 91 -9.98 1.02 1.00
CA VAL A 91 -10.50 1.90 -0.06
C VAL A 91 -9.33 2.42 -0.89
N ASP A 92 -9.44 2.34 -2.22
CA ASP A 92 -8.59 3.10 -3.14
C ASP A 92 -9.26 4.44 -3.48
N PRO A 93 -8.72 5.61 -3.06
CA PRO A 93 -9.35 6.90 -3.28
C PRO A 93 -9.08 7.51 -4.66
N GLY A 94 -8.41 6.79 -5.58
CA GLY A 94 -7.99 7.33 -6.88
C GLY A 94 -6.48 7.23 -7.13
N SER A 95 -5.83 6.18 -6.64
CA SER A 95 -4.41 5.95 -6.84
C SER A 95 -4.05 5.76 -8.31
N THR A 96 -2.85 6.18 -8.71
CA THR A 96 -2.40 6.11 -10.11
C THR A 96 -2.21 4.67 -10.58
N ASN A 97 -1.55 3.85 -9.77
CA ASN A 97 -1.20 2.47 -10.13
C ASN A 97 -2.20 1.42 -9.62
N ARG A 98 -3.33 1.88 -9.04
CA ARG A 98 -4.42 1.04 -8.53
C ARG A 98 -4.01 0.15 -7.36
N THR A 99 -5.02 -0.28 -6.58
CA THR A 99 -4.84 -1.22 -5.47
C THR A 99 -5.43 -2.58 -5.81
N CYS A 100 -4.70 -3.64 -5.55
CA CYS A 100 -5.16 -5.02 -5.62
C CYS A 100 -5.15 -5.66 -4.23
N VAL A 101 -5.96 -6.70 -4.03
CA VAL A 101 -6.04 -7.46 -2.77
C VAL A 101 -5.90 -8.95 -3.05
N ASN A 102 -5.35 -9.70 -2.09
CA ASN A 102 -5.29 -11.17 -2.10
C ASN A 102 -4.63 -11.78 -3.36
N GLY A 103 -3.59 -11.10 -3.88
CA GLY A 103 -2.85 -11.55 -5.06
C GLY A 103 -3.60 -11.42 -6.39
N SER A 104 -4.79 -10.81 -6.41
CA SER A 104 -5.55 -10.55 -7.63
C SER A 104 -4.81 -9.57 -8.55
N THR A 105 -4.87 -9.79 -9.86
CA THR A 105 -4.47 -8.79 -10.87
C THR A 105 -5.58 -7.79 -11.18
N ASP A 106 -6.82 -8.09 -10.79
CA ASP A 106 -7.96 -7.19 -10.96
C ASP A 106 -8.00 -6.18 -9.79
N PRO A 107 -7.87 -4.88 -10.06
CA PRO A 107 -7.82 -3.87 -9.01
C PRO A 107 -9.20 -3.61 -8.41
N ILE A 108 -9.23 -3.28 -7.12
CA ILE A 108 -10.47 -2.90 -6.43
C ILE A 108 -11.07 -1.62 -7.05
N PRO A 109 -12.41 -1.46 -7.06
CA PRO A 109 -13.01 -0.23 -7.56
C PRO A 109 -12.60 0.98 -6.72
N TYR A 110 -12.47 2.14 -7.36
CA TYR A 110 -12.22 3.39 -6.63
C TYR A 110 -13.40 3.74 -5.71
N ASN A 111 -13.10 4.31 -4.55
CA ASN A 111 -14.07 4.85 -3.61
C ASN A 111 -15.14 3.83 -3.15
N VAL A 112 -14.81 2.54 -3.21
CA VAL A 112 -15.65 1.45 -2.70
C VAL A 112 -14.89 0.79 -1.54
N GLU A 113 -15.59 0.60 -0.42
CA GLU A 113 -15.07 -0.14 0.72
C GLU A 113 -15.02 -1.64 0.42
N VAL A 114 -13.83 -2.22 0.47
CA VAL A 114 -13.60 -3.66 0.35
C VAL A 114 -13.24 -4.21 1.73
N PRO A 115 -14.02 -5.14 2.32
CA PRO A 115 -13.66 -5.77 3.59
C PRO A 115 -12.32 -6.51 3.49
N VAL A 116 -11.52 -6.43 4.55
CA VAL A 116 -10.26 -7.19 4.68
C VAL A 116 -10.27 -8.02 5.96
N ALA A 117 -9.65 -9.19 5.88
CA ALA A 117 -9.52 -10.19 6.93
C ALA A 117 -8.05 -10.34 7.39
N ASP A 118 -7.84 -11.11 8.45
CA ASP A 118 -6.49 -11.44 8.91
C ASP A 118 -5.77 -12.26 7.83
N GLY A 119 -4.59 -11.79 7.40
CA GLY A 119 -3.82 -12.41 6.33
C GLY A 119 -4.08 -11.86 4.93
N ASP A 120 -5.02 -10.91 4.76
CA ASP A 120 -5.18 -10.13 3.53
C ASP A 120 -4.11 -9.03 3.36
#